data_AF-A0AA96WU85-F1
#
_entry.id   AF-A0AA96WU85-F1
#
_cell.length_a   1.000
_cell.length_b   1.000
_cell.length_c   1.000
_cell.angle_alpha   90.00
_cell.angle_beta   90.00
_cell.angle_gamma   90.00
#
_symmetry.space_group_name_H-M   'P 1'
#
loop_
_entity.id
_entity.type
_entity.pdbx_description
1 polymer ?
#
loop_
_entity_poly.entity_id
_entity_poly.type
_entity_poly.pdbx_seq_one_letter_code
_entity_poly.pdbx_strand_id
1 'polypeptide(L)'
;MPRQYTIPQRPELLIRVSSSDPDKARYKATQELVRLINEEPLGIQIPEGFSTRQLIEIVGKDLMAEGEDKVIEAVKVLSKLSAAKQKVQELHEQAIEARQQADALFENRKISVEEFQRIEEGLKVIKEFAQANLRYKEALPDAENARSLIDKALEPPELS
;
A
#
# COMPACT_ATOMS: atom_id res chain seq x y z
N MET A 1 -0.22 -15.34 -9.08
CA MET A 1 -1.57 -14.84 -8.75
C MET A 1 -2.31 -15.96 -8.04
N PRO A 2 -3.04 -15.68 -6.95
CA PRO A 2 -3.92 -16.67 -6.33
C PRO A 2 -5.01 -17.07 -7.33
N ARG A 3 -5.40 -18.34 -7.30
CA ARG A 3 -6.53 -18.88 -8.07
C ARG A 3 -7.67 -19.20 -7.12
N GLN A 4 -8.89 -19.10 -7.63
CA GLN A 4 -10.09 -19.30 -6.85
C GLN A 4 -10.95 -20.38 -7.49
N TYR A 5 -11.46 -21.27 -6.65
CA TYR A 5 -12.29 -22.38 -7.07
C TYR A 5 -13.57 -22.43 -6.24
N THR A 6 -14.62 -22.99 -6.82
CA THR A 6 -15.87 -23.33 -6.15
C THR A 6 -16.35 -24.72 -6.58
N ILE A 7 -17.40 -25.22 -5.94
CA ILE A 7 -18.06 -26.48 -6.28
C ILE A 7 -19.49 -26.22 -6.74
N PRO A 8 -20.00 -26.97 -7.74
CA PRO A 8 -21.37 -26.80 -8.23
C PRO A 8 -22.45 -26.92 -7.14
N GLN A 9 -22.20 -27.76 -6.15
CA GLN A 9 -23.12 -28.05 -5.05
C GLN A 9 -23.22 -26.89 -4.07
N ARG A 10 -22.23 -25.98 -4.08
CA ARG A 10 -22.14 -24.85 -3.17
C ARG A 10 -21.39 -23.68 -3.81
N PRO A 11 -22.00 -22.98 -4.79
CA PRO A 11 -21.35 -21.89 -5.54
C PRO A 11 -20.86 -20.74 -4.66
N GLU A 12 -21.43 -20.57 -3.46
CA GLU A 12 -21.02 -19.58 -2.48
C GLU A 12 -19.75 -19.97 -1.68
N LEU A 13 -19.34 -21.24 -1.73
CA LEU A 13 -18.08 -21.68 -1.13
C LEU A 13 -16.91 -21.32 -2.04
N LEU A 14 -16.03 -20.44 -1.55
CA LEU A 14 -14.90 -19.91 -2.31
C LEU A 14 -13.59 -20.42 -1.71
N ILE A 15 -12.83 -21.18 -2.50
CA ILE A 15 -11.56 -21.78 -2.10
C ILE A 15 -10.42 -21.04 -2.81
N ARG A 16 -9.66 -20.26 -2.04
CA ARG A 16 -8.51 -19.49 -2.54
C ARG A 16 -7.21 -20.25 -2.34
N VAL A 17 -6.37 -20.32 -3.37
CA VAL A 17 -5.08 -21.01 -3.32
C VAL A 17 -3.97 -20.22 -4.00
N SER A 18 -2.81 -20.18 -3.34
CA SER A 18 -1.61 -19.53 -3.87
C SER A 18 -0.80 -20.49 -4.76
N SER A 19 -1.07 -20.48 -6.06
CA SER A 19 -0.25 -21.14 -7.09
C SER A 19 -0.50 -20.56 -8.49
N SER A 20 0.58 -20.34 -9.26
CA SER A 20 0.50 -19.93 -10.67
C SER A 20 0.19 -21.09 -11.63
N ASP A 21 0.52 -22.31 -11.22
CA ASP A 21 0.33 -23.56 -11.96
C ASP A 21 -1.12 -24.07 -11.77
N PRO A 22 -1.91 -24.22 -12.85
CA PRO A 22 -3.32 -24.62 -12.76
C PRO A 22 -3.54 -25.97 -12.08
N ASP A 23 -2.68 -26.96 -12.33
CA ASP A 23 -2.84 -28.31 -11.82
C ASP A 23 -2.49 -28.36 -10.34
N LYS A 24 -1.42 -27.67 -9.94
CA LYS A 24 -1.05 -27.52 -8.53
C LYS A 24 -2.08 -26.71 -7.76
N ALA A 25 -2.64 -25.65 -8.35
CA ALA A 25 -3.69 -24.86 -7.72
C ALA A 25 -4.94 -25.71 -7.47
N ARG A 26 -5.40 -26.43 -8.48
CA ARG A 26 -6.57 -27.31 -8.39
C ARG A 26 -6.39 -28.44 -7.37
N TYR A 27 -5.18 -29.01 -7.29
CA TYR A 27 -4.85 -29.99 -6.25
C TYR A 27 -4.93 -29.38 -4.84
N LYS A 28 -4.30 -28.22 -4.62
CA LYS A 28 -4.38 -27.51 -3.32
C LYS A 28 -5.81 -27.15 -2.94
N ALA A 29 -6.63 -26.72 -3.91
CA ALA A 29 -8.02 -26.36 -3.66
C ALA A 29 -8.85 -27.60 -3.26
N THR A 30 -8.51 -28.77 -3.81
CA THR A 30 -9.13 -30.04 -3.41
C THR A 30 -8.74 -30.43 -1.98
N GLN A 31 -7.47 -30.26 -1.59
CA GLN A 31 -7.03 -30.52 -0.22
C GLN A 31 -7.76 -29.62 0.78
N GLU A 32 -7.93 -28.34 0.44
CA GLU A 32 -8.65 -27.38 1.29
C GLU A 32 -10.14 -27.71 1.39
N LEU A 33 -10.79 -28.13 0.29
CA LEU A 33 -12.16 -28.62 0.30
C LEU A 33 -12.33 -29.82 1.26
N VAL A 34 -11.42 -30.79 1.19
CA VAL A 34 -11.43 -31.97 2.07
C VAL A 34 -11.24 -31.57 3.53
N ARG A 35 -10.33 -30.64 3.80
CA ARG A 35 -10.10 -30.09 5.14
C ARG A 35 -11.38 -29.47 5.70
N LEU A 36 -12.01 -28.61 4.92
CA LEU A 36 -13.24 -27.91 5.31
C LEU A 36 -14.40 -28.86 5.61
N ILE A 37 -14.54 -29.96 4.85
CA ILE A 37 -15.56 -30.99 5.09
C ILE A 37 -15.33 -31.77 6.39
N ASN A 38 -14.05 -31.98 6.73
CA ASN A 38 -13.67 -32.75 7.92
C ASN A 38 -13.70 -31.90 9.20
N GLU A 39 -13.39 -30.60 9.10
CA GLU A 39 -13.34 -29.69 10.25
C GLU A 39 -14.69 -29.02 10.56
N GLU A 40 -15.50 -28.75 9.54
CA GLU A 40 -16.88 -28.28 9.69
C GLU A 40 -17.78 -29.20 8.87
N PRO A 41 -18.86 -29.78 9.43
CA PRO A 41 -19.86 -30.45 8.61
C PRO A 41 -20.60 -29.37 7.82
N LEU A 42 -20.04 -28.97 6.68
CA LEU A 42 -20.54 -27.90 5.81
C LEU A 42 -21.93 -28.18 5.22
N GLY A 43 -22.61 -29.27 5.63
CA GLY A 43 -23.86 -29.75 5.05
C GLY A 43 -23.71 -30.22 3.60
N ILE A 44 -22.48 -30.30 3.09
CA ILE A 44 -22.18 -30.64 1.70
C ILE A 44 -22.04 -32.16 1.59
N GLN A 45 -22.99 -32.80 0.90
CA GLN A 45 -22.80 -34.16 0.43
C GLN A 45 -21.95 -34.13 -0.84
N ILE A 46 -20.66 -34.45 -0.70
CA ILE A 46 -19.80 -34.67 -1.86
C ILE A 46 -20.12 -36.05 -2.45
N PRO A 47 -20.44 -36.14 -3.75
CA PRO A 47 -20.67 -37.44 -4.40
C PRO A 47 -19.45 -38.35 -4.30
N GLU A 48 -19.70 -39.65 -4.11
CA GLU A 48 -18.65 -40.66 -4.16
C GLU A 48 -17.91 -40.59 -5.52
N GLY A 49 -16.58 -40.45 -5.48
CA GLY A 49 -15.77 -40.26 -6.68
C GLY A 49 -15.53 -38.80 -7.10
N PHE A 50 -15.78 -37.81 -6.23
CA PHE A 50 -15.44 -36.40 -6.52
C PHE A 50 -13.97 -36.22 -6.87
N SER A 51 -13.72 -35.61 -8.03
CA SER A 51 -12.38 -35.43 -8.59
C SER A 51 -12.02 -33.96 -8.71
N THR A 52 -10.72 -33.68 -8.77
CA THR A 52 -10.16 -32.32 -8.95
C THR A 52 -10.75 -31.58 -10.16
N ARG A 53 -11.22 -32.30 -11.19
CA ARG A 53 -11.83 -31.75 -12.41
C ARG A 53 -13.20 -31.13 -12.19
N GLN A 54 -13.90 -31.50 -11.11
CA GLN A 54 -15.23 -30.97 -10.78
C GLN A 54 -15.18 -29.63 -10.04
N LEU A 55 -13.98 -29.17 -9.63
CA LEU A 55 -13.79 -27.79 -9.19
C LEU A 55 -14.01 -26.83 -10.36
N ILE A 56 -14.87 -25.84 -10.16
CA ILE A 56 -15.09 -24.74 -11.09
C ILE A 56 -14.08 -23.65 -10.73
N GLU A 57 -13.18 -23.34 -11.65
CA GLU A 57 -12.30 -22.18 -11.49
C GLU A 57 -13.10 -20.91 -11.74
N ILE A 58 -13.10 -20.01 -10.78
CA ILE A 58 -13.73 -18.70 -10.93
C ILE A 58 -12.75 -17.85 -11.72
N VAL A 59 -12.99 -17.75 -13.02
CA VAL A 59 -12.24 -16.86 -13.92
C VAL A 59 -12.89 -15.48 -13.85
N GLY A 60 -12.54 -14.75 -12.80
CA GLY A 60 -12.96 -13.37 -12.56
C GLY A 60 -12.00 -12.76 -11.56
N LYS A 61 -11.64 -11.49 -11.76
CA LYS A 61 -10.88 -10.73 -10.76
C LYS A 61 -11.65 -10.80 -9.45
N ASP A 62 -11.04 -11.39 -8.43
CA ASP A 62 -11.62 -11.52 -7.11
C ASP A 62 -11.79 -10.12 -6.52
N LEU A 63 -12.98 -9.53 -6.69
CA LEU A 63 -13.26 -8.12 -6.37
C LEU A 63 -12.99 -7.81 -4.89
N MET A 64 -13.10 -8.82 -4.00
CA MET A 64 -12.73 -8.67 -2.60
C MET A 64 -11.21 -8.62 -2.40
N ALA A 65 -10.45 -9.48 -3.08
CA ALA A 65 -8.99 -9.39 -3.06
C ALA A 65 -8.49 -8.07 -3.69
N GLU A 66 -9.14 -7.60 -4.76
CA GLU A 66 -8.82 -6.28 -5.34
C GLU A 66 -9.12 -5.12 -4.39
N GLY A 67 -10.17 -5.24 -3.56
CA GLY A 67 -10.49 -4.27 -2.51
C GLY A 67 -9.42 -4.23 -1.41
N GLU A 68 -9.03 -5.40 -0.91
CA GLU A 68 -7.95 -5.54 0.08
C GLU A 68 -6.61 -5.01 -0.45
N ASP A 69 -6.24 -5.35 -1.68
CA ASP A 69 -5.01 -4.88 -2.33
C ASP A 69 -4.98 -3.35 -2.46
N LYS A 70 -6.12 -2.73 -2.84
CA LYS A 70 -6.25 -1.26 -2.93
C LYS A 70 -6.11 -0.59 -1.56
N VAL A 71 -6.65 -1.19 -0.51
CA VAL A 71 -6.50 -0.68 0.86
C VAL A 71 -5.03 -0.76 1.31
N ILE A 72 -4.36 -1.87 1.04
CA ILE A 72 -2.92 -2.04 1.35
C ILE A 72 -2.08 -0.99 0.61
N GLU A 73 -2.37 -0.74 -0.67
CA GLU A 73 -1.69 0.28 -1.46
C GLU A 73 -1.95 1.69 -0.91
N ALA A 74 -3.19 2.01 -0.57
CA ALA A 74 -3.56 3.29 0.02
C ALA A 74 -2.79 3.57 1.33
N VAL A 75 -2.69 2.58 2.23
CA VAL A 75 -1.91 2.71 3.47
C VAL A 75 -0.42 2.97 3.17
N LYS A 76 0.16 2.31 2.16
CA LYS A 76 1.56 2.54 1.75
C LYS A 76 1.77 3.97 1.24
N VAL A 77 0.82 4.51 0.47
CA VAL A 77 0.88 5.90 0.00
C VAL A 77 0.84 6.88 1.17
N LEU A 78 -0.07 6.67 2.13
CA LEU A 78 -0.15 7.51 3.34
C LEU A 78 1.12 7.42 4.20
N SER A 79 1.71 6.22 4.31
CA SER A 79 3.00 6.02 5.00
C SER A 79 4.13 6.81 4.34
N LYS A 80 4.22 6.79 3.00
CA LYS A 80 5.20 7.61 2.25
C LYS A 80 4.98 9.11 2.48
N LEU A 81 3.73 9.58 2.46
CA LEU A 81 3.41 10.98 2.76
C LEU A 81 3.87 11.36 4.18
N SER A 82 3.60 10.50 5.17
CA SER A 82 4.01 10.72 6.55
C SER A 82 5.53 10.87 6.67
N ALA A 83 6.31 9.97 6.06
CA ALA A 83 7.76 10.05 6.04
C ALA A 83 8.27 11.33 5.35
N ALA A 84 7.66 11.72 4.22
CA ALA A 84 8.00 12.95 3.53
C ALA A 84 7.72 14.19 4.40
N LYS A 85 6.56 14.24 5.06
CA LYS A 85 6.19 15.35 5.97
C LYS A 85 7.14 15.44 7.16
N GLN A 86 7.47 14.32 7.77
CA GLN A 86 8.44 14.27 8.87
C GLN A 86 9.79 14.84 8.43
N LYS A 87 10.30 14.43 7.26
CA LYS A 87 11.58 14.93 6.76
C LYS A 87 11.59 16.44 6.51
N VAL A 88 10.48 16.99 6.02
CA VAL A 88 10.31 18.44 5.87
C VAL A 88 10.37 19.13 7.23
N GLN A 89 9.68 18.60 8.23
CA GLN A 89 9.66 19.16 9.59
C GLN A 89 11.04 19.12 10.25
N GLU A 90 11.78 18.02 10.11
CA GLU A 90 13.15 17.88 10.64
C GLU A 90 14.12 18.93 10.10
N LEU A 91 13.96 19.33 8.84
CA LEU A 91 14.87 20.25 8.16
C LEU A 91 14.41 21.72 8.23
N HIS A 92 13.17 21.98 8.65
CA HIS A 92 12.53 23.29 8.50
C HIS A 92 13.26 24.41 9.23
N GLU A 93 13.56 24.23 10.51
CA GLU A 93 14.21 25.26 11.34
C GLU A 93 15.62 25.56 10.82
N GLN A 94 16.41 24.52 10.53
CA GLN A 94 17.77 24.66 10.01
C GLN A 94 17.79 25.34 8.63
N ALA A 95 16.81 25.04 7.78
CA ALA A 95 16.71 25.67 6.46
C ALA A 95 16.34 27.17 6.55
N ILE A 96 15.51 27.56 7.52
CA ILE A 96 15.19 28.97 7.76
C ILE A 96 16.44 29.72 8.24
N GLU A 97 17.17 29.15 9.21
CA GLU A 97 18.40 29.76 9.71
C GLU A 97 19.45 29.88 8.61
N ALA A 98 19.69 28.80 7.86
CA ALA A 98 20.60 28.81 6.71
C ALA A 98 20.19 29.84 5.65
N ARG A 99 18.89 30.02 5.41
CA ARG A 99 18.41 31.04 4.48
C ARG A 99 18.72 32.45 4.97
N GLN A 100 18.55 32.73 6.26
CA GLN A 100 18.90 34.04 6.84
C GLN A 100 20.41 34.30 6.73
N GLN A 101 21.26 33.30 7.00
CA GLN A 101 22.71 33.43 6.83
C GLN A 101 23.09 33.76 5.37
N ALA A 102 22.38 33.21 4.40
CA ALA A 102 22.60 33.50 2.98
C ALA A 102 22.26 34.96 2.59
N ASP A 103 21.54 35.74 3.40
CA ASP A 103 21.30 37.16 3.13
C ASP A 103 22.60 37.98 3.14
N ALA A 104 23.62 37.54 3.88
CA ALA A 104 24.94 38.16 3.90
C ALA A 104 25.57 38.28 2.50
N LEU A 105 25.26 37.35 1.58
CA LEU A 105 25.75 37.39 0.19
C LEU A 105 25.23 38.60 -0.60
N PHE A 106 24.15 39.24 -0.14
CA PHE A 106 23.53 40.39 -0.79
C PHE A 106 23.86 41.71 -0.09
N GLU A 107 24.60 41.67 1.02
CA GLU A 107 25.00 42.85 1.76
C GLU A 107 26.26 43.49 1.15
N ASN A 108 26.34 44.81 1.21
CA ASN A 108 27.53 45.54 0.73
C ASN A 108 28.62 45.59 1.80
N ARG A 109 29.11 44.41 2.22
CA ARG A 109 30.22 44.26 3.16
C ARG A 109 31.14 43.11 2.75
N LYS A 110 32.33 43.08 3.35
CA LYS A 110 33.25 41.93 3.20
C LYS A 110 32.73 40.76 4.03
N ILE A 111 32.74 39.57 3.45
CA ILE A 111 32.40 38.30 4.07
C ILE A 111 33.71 37.56 4.38
N SER A 112 33.85 37.00 5.58
CA SER A 112 35.05 36.23 5.95
C SER A 112 35.05 34.85 5.31
N VAL A 113 36.20 34.17 5.28
CA VAL A 113 36.29 32.81 4.73
C VAL A 113 35.43 31.83 5.54
N GLU A 114 35.42 31.97 6.87
CA GLU A 114 34.62 31.13 7.78
C GLU A 114 33.12 31.40 7.62
N GLU A 115 32.75 32.64 7.29
CA GLU A 115 31.37 32.98 6.98
C GLU A 115 30.93 32.41 5.63
N PHE A 116 31.78 32.48 4.60
CA PHE A 116 31.54 31.80 3.32
C PHE A 116 31.32 30.30 3.49
N GLN A 117 32.17 29.63 4.28
CA GLN A 117 32.03 28.18 4.53
C GLN A 117 30.70 27.84 5.19
N ARG A 118 30.27 28.61 6.20
CA ARG A 118 28.98 28.43 6.86
C ARG A 118 27.79 28.65 5.90
N ILE A 119 27.87 29.67 5.05
CA ILE A 119 26.87 29.92 4.02
C ILE A 119 26.80 28.73 3.05
N GLU A 120 27.93 28.22 2.57
CA GLU A 120 27.96 27.05 1.68
C GLU A 120 27.38 25.79 2.31
N GLU A 121 27.64 25.55 3.60
CA GLU A 121 27.02 24.46 4.35
C GLU A 121 25.50 24.67 4.50
N GLY A 122 25.07 25.89 4.82
CA GLY A 122 23.66 26.25 4.89
C GLY A 122 22.92 26.06 3.55
N LEU A 123 23.55 26.38 2.42
CA LEU A 123 22.97 26.16 1.09
C LEU A 123 22.69 24.66 0.84
N LYS A 124 23.47 23.74 1.40
CA LYS A 124 23.18 22.29 1.33
C LYS A 124 21.91 21.94 2.08
N VAL A 125 21.71 22.48 3.28
CA VAL A 125 20.50 22.30 4.09
C VAL A 125 19.27 22.86 3.37
N ILE A 126 19.37 24.06 2.79
CA ILE A 126 18.29 24.66 2.00
C ILE A 126 17.92 23.75 0.83
N LYS A 127 18.91 23.22 0.10
CA LYS A 127 18.69 22.29 -1.01
C LYS A 127 17.96 21.02 -0.54
N GLU A 128 18.42 20.42 0.55
CA GLU A 128 17.79 19.20 1.10
C GLU A 128 16.36 19.44 1.54
N PHE A 129 16.11 20.55 2.25
CA PHE A 129 14.76 20.97 2.64
C PHE A 129 13.86 21.19 1.42
N ALA A 130 14.35 21.92 0.40
CA ALA A 130 13.59 22.18 -0.81
C ALA A 130 13.22 20.89 -1.54
N GLN A 131 14.15 19.95 -1.67
CA GLN A 131 13.90 18.64 -2.27
C GLN A 131 12.90 17.81 -1.46
N ALA A 132 13.02 17.79 -0.13
CA ALA A 132 12.06 17.11 0.74
C ALA A 132 10.66 17.72 0.63
N ASN A 133 10.57 19.05 0.60
CA ASN A 133 9.30 19.78 0.49
C ASN A 133 8.62 19.57 -0.87
N LEU A 134 9.40 19.49 -1.96
CA LEU A 134 8.87 19.13 -3.27
C LEU A 134 8.29 17.71 -3.26
N ARG A 135 9.03 16.72 -2.77
CA ARG A 135 8.53 15.34 -2.65
C ARG A 135 7.26 15.23 -1.81
N TYR A 136 7.19 16.00 -0.71
CA TYR A 136 5.99 16.07 0.12
C TYR A 136 4.80 16.63 -0.67
N LYS A 137 4.99 17.74 -1.38
CA LYS A 137 3.94 18.37 -2.21
C LYS A 137 3.49 17.47 -3.36
N GLU A 138 4.43 16.81 -4.04
CA GLU A 138 4.15 15.87 -5.13
C GLU A 138 3.34 14.65 -4.66
N ALA A 139 3.53 14.23 -3.40
CA ALA A 139 2.81 13.10 -2.82
C ALA A 139 1.38 13.45 -2.33
N LEU A 140 1.01 14.75 -2.23
CA LEU A 140 -0.30 15.16 -1.70
C LEU A 140 -1.48 14.63 -2.52
N PRO A 141 -1.52 14.75 -3.87
CA PRO A 141 -2.68 14.31 -4.65
C PRO A 141 -2.93 12.80 -4.52
N ASP A 142 -1.88 11.99 -4.56
CA ASP A 142 -1.99 10.53 -4.41
C ASP A 142 -2.45 10.17 -2.99
N ALA A 143 -1.97 10.90 -1.98
CA ALA A 143 -2.37 10.68 -0.60
C ALA A 143 -3.82 11.11 -0.33
N GLU A 144 -4.34 12.14 -0.99
CA GLU A 144 -5.75 12.52 -0.93
C GLU A 144 -6.65 11.42 -1.50
N ASN A 145 -6.26 10.83 -2.64
CA ASN A 145 -6.95 9.69 -3.22
C ASN A 145 -6.91 8.46 -2.30
N ALA A 146 -5.72 8.14 -1.76
CA ALA A 146 -5.54 7.05 -0.81
C ALA A 146 -6.39 7.24 0.45
N ARG A 147 -6.44 8.48 0.99
CA ARG A 147 -7.31 8.82 2.11
C ARG A 147 -8.77 8.53 1.80
N SER A 148 -9.28 8.94 0.63
CA SER A 148 -10.69 8.68 0.27
C SER A 148 -11.01 7.18 0.21
N LEU A 149 -10.07 6.35 -0.27
CA LEU A 149 -10.24 4.89 -0.28
C LEU A 149 -10.32 4.31 1.14
N ILE A 150 -9.47 4.79 2.04
CA ILE A 150 -9.49 4.38 3.44
C ILE A 150 -10.77 4.85 4.14
N ASP A 151 -11.19 6.10 3.93
CA ASP A 151 -12.42 6.66 4.52
C ASP A 151 -13.62 5.78 4.16
N LYS A 152 -13.76 5.38 2.88
CA LYS A 152 -14.80 4.44 2.42
C LYS A 152 -14.68 3.05 3.05
N ALA A 153 -13.47 2.53 3.18
CA ALA A 153 -13.23 1.21 3.78
C ALA A 153 -13.54 1.18 5.29
N LEU A 154 -13.57 2.34 5.94
CA LEU A 154 -13.90 2.50 7.36
C LEU A 154 -15.39 2.80 7.60
N GLU A 155 -16.20 3.01 6.55
CA GLU A 155 -17.64 3.16 6.69
C GLU A 155 -18.24 1.87 7.28
N PRO A 156 -19.11 1.97 8.30
CA PRO A 156 -19.74 0.80 8.89
C PRO A 156 -20.64 0.11 7.86
N PRO A 157 -20.80 -1.23 7.93
CA PRO A 157 -21.77 -1.91 7.07
C PRO A 157 -23.16 -1.35 7.34
N GLU A 158 -23.88 -0.95 6.29
CA GLU A 158 -25.29 -0.54 6.42
C GLU A 158 -26.09 -1.74 6.94
N LEU A 159 -26.51 -1.66 8.21
CA LEU A 159 -27.43 -2.61 8.81
C LEU A 159 -28.84 -2.20 8.36
N SER A 160 -29.32 -2.80 7.27
CA SER A 160 -30.72 -2.72 6.82
C SER A 160 -31.55 -3.87 7.37
#